data_AF-A0A2E3P0P3-F1
#
_entry.id   AF-A0A2E3P0P3-F1
#
_cell.length_a   1.000
_cell.length_b   1.000
_cell.length_c   1.000
_cell.angle_alpha   90.00
_cell.angle_beta   90.00
_cell.angle_gamma   90.00
#
_symmetry.space_group_name_H-M   'P 1'
#
loop_
_entity.id
_entity.type
_entity.pdbx_description
1 polymer ?
#
loop_
_entity_poly.entity_id
_entity_poly.type
_entity_poly.pdbx_seq_one_letter_code
_entity_poly.pdbx_strand_id
1 'polypeptide(L)'
;MEIRTATRDDRDAILRLSERSDSTPRIAETWDGNPIQAVLAFDDGKLIGMLPLEERTWETGWGNRLEVLWATGVHVDAAYRGKGIGGRLDAFAERTFAGRFDAFCVFREDETSPAYNWYRKNGYHPQAHIRAYRLPVDAGASAQVATRYGHRLLTSRRELEEAGRELSSTFDTLGCGRGGFLARTPTSWVNIWDHHYYRAFYRYSVLALLENAHVVAFALLGETSMRDGISRYDILEFAAADGDAENNLHAAVVAAARQARLRDIRMQVFTDDRRGDWMQGLGYVDRDRSTNILGKLLAPERTLKSLAGQPGASWTWRTERWGDVGAPNGSVDGTMTASDAALTAFCFQRLSTAEAFRAGDIRWQGPGAAPAASIDAAPWRYCQADYI
;
A
#
# COMPACT_ATOMS: atom_id res chain seq x y z
N MET A 1 2.94 14.79 31.07
CA MET A 1 2.84 14.03 29.81
C MET A 1 3.60 14.72 28.69
N GLU A 2 4.63 14.06 28.18
CA GLU A 2 5.53 14.51 27.12
C GLU A 2 5.21 13.78 25.81
N ILE A 3 5.33 14.46 24.68
CA ILE A 3 5.28 13.85 23.35
C ILE A 3 6.50 14.31 22.56
N ARG A 4 7.25 13.36 21.99
CA ARG A 4 8.45 13.65 21.18
C ARG A 4 8.69 12.58 20.13
N THR A 5 9.57 12.86 19.19
CA THR A 5 10.09 11.84 18.27
C THR A 5 11.00 10.86 19.02
N ALA A 6 11.01 9.62 18.54
CA ALA A 6 11.92 8.59 19.03
C ALA A 6 13.38 8.93 18.70
N THR A 7 14.28 8.51 19.57
CA THR A 7 15.73 8.42 19.33
C THR A 7 16.13 6.96 19.27
N ARG A 8 17.42 6.69 18.95
CA ARG A 8 17.94 5.32 18.94
C ARG A 8 17.82 4.62 20.30
N ASP A 9 17.93 5.37 21.39
CA ASP A 9 17.89 4.84 22.75
C ASP A 9 16.47 4.37 23.15
N ASP A 10 15.43 4.81 22.43
CA ASP A 10 14.04 4.40 22.71
C ASP A 10 13.70 3.01 22.16
N ARG A 11 14.55 2.43 21.28
CA ARG A 11 14.23 1.20 20.53
C ARG A 11 13.69 0.09 21.43
N ASP A 12 14.42 -0.24 22.49
CA ASP A 12 14.04 -1.37 23.35
C ASP A 12 12.74 -1.09 24.13
N ALA A 13 12.45 0.18 24.46
CA ALA A 13 11.19 0.56 25.09
C ALA A 13 10.00 0.45 24.12
N ILE A 14 10.22 0.83 22.86
CA ILE A 14 9.23 0.69 21.78
C ILE A 14 8.90 -0.79 21.55
N LEU A 15 9.91 -1.66 21.42
CA LEU A 15 9.71 -3.09 21.20
C LEU A 15 8.93 -3.72 22.37
N ARG A 16 9.27 -3.40 23.62
CA ARG A 16 8.51 -3.85 24.81
C ARG A 16 7.07 -3.35 24.84
N LEU A 17 6.80 -2.14 24.33
CA LEU A 17 5.42 -1.65 24.21
C LEU A 17 4.67 -2.37 23.08
N SER A 18 5.34 -2.66 21.96
CA SER A 18 4.79 -3.39 20.81
C SER A 18 4.29 -4.79 21.18
N GLU A 19 5.02 -5.50 22.04
CA GLU A 19 4.63 -6.80 22.57
C GLU A 19 3.29 -6.79 23.33
N ARG A 20 2.89 -5.63 23.88
CA ARG A 20 1.60 -5.45 24.57
C ARG A 20 0.49 -4.99 23.63
N SER A 21 0.78 -4.80 22.35
CA SER A 21 -0.18 -4.37 21.35
C SER A 21 -0.90 -5.55 20.69
N ASP A 22 -2.13 -5.30 20.23
CA ASP A 22 -2.89 -6.27 19.41
C ASP A 22 -2.39 -6.32 17.95
N SER A 23 -1.31 -5.60 17.63
CA SER A 23 -0.69 -5.59 16.30
C SER A 23 0.41 -6.64 16.20
N THR A 24 0.79 -7.00 14.97
CA THR A 24 1.95 -7.88 14.74
C THR A 24 3.21 -7.27 15.37
N PRO A 25 3.85 -7.95 16.35
CA PRO A 25 4.99 -7.40 17.04
C PRO A 25 6.19 -7.30 16.09
N ARG A 26 6.99 -6.24 16.25
CA ARG A 26 8.28 -6.12 15.59
C ARG A 26 9.40 -6.64 16.50
N ILE A 27 10.46 -7.12 15.88
CA ILE A 27 11.74 -7.45 16.53
C ILE A 27 12.81 -6.44 16.11
N ALA A 28 13.94 -6.42 16.80
CA ALA A 28 15.03 -5.48 16.55
C ALA A 28 15.48 -5.48 15.07
N GLU A 29 15.61 -6.65 14.47
CA GLU A 29 16.03 -6.81 13.06
C GLU A 29 15.04 -6.17 12.08
N THR A 30 13.73 -6.28 12.35
CA THR A 30 12.67 -5.70 11.51
C THR A 30 12.43 -4.22 11.82
N TRP A 31 12.94 -3.72 12.95
CA TRP A 31 12.91 -2.31 13.29
C TRP A 31 14.11 -1.59 12.66
N ASP A 32 15.31 -2.11 12.90
CA ASP A 32 16.58 -1.53 12.47
C ASP A 32 16.79 -1.67 10.95
N GLY A 33 16.21 -2.70 10.32
CA GLY A 33 16.29 -2.96 8.89
C GLY A 33 15.33 -2.15 8.02
N ASN A 34 14.40 -1.39 8.62
CA ASN A 34 13.41 -0.59 7.89
C ASN A 34 13.54 0.90 8.26
N PRO A 35 13.25 1.84 7.35
CA PRO A 35 13.32 3.26 7.64
C PRO A 35 12.11 3.71 8.47
N ILE A 36 12.15 3.44 9.79
CA ILE A 36 11.03 3.73 10.70
C ILE A 36 11.34 4.96 11.55
N GLN A 37 10.41 5.91 11.53
CA GLN A 37 10.30 6.98 12.52
C GLN A 37 9.25 6.59 13.56
N ALA A 38 9.28 7.23 14.74
CA ALA A 38 8.17 7.08 15.68
C ALA A 38 7.93 8.36 16.47
N VAL A 39 6.66 8.59 16.81
CA VAL A 39 6.26 9.59 17.81
C VAL A 39 5.83 8.85 19.07
N LEU A 40 6.36 9.27 20.21
CA LEU A 40 6.24 8.60 21.49
C LEU A 40 5.52 9.51 22.49
N ALA A 41 4.70 8.92 23.35
CA ALA A 41 4.07 9.59 24.47
C ALA A 41 4.58 9.02 25.79
N PHE A 42 5.03 9.90 26.68
CA PHE A 42 5.55 9.55 27.99
C PHE A 42 4.73 10.18 29.12
N ASP A 43 4.61 9.44 30.21
CA ASP A 43 4.03 9.89 31.47
C ASP A 43 4.98 9.52 32.61
N ASP A 44 5.51 10.51 33.31
CA ASP A 44 6.57 10.37 34.33
C ASP A 44 7.74 9.47 33.88
N GLY A 45 8.21 9.68 32.64
CA GLY A 45 9.32 8.93 32.04
C GLY A 45 8.95 7.54 31.52
N LYS A 46 7.73 7.04 31.77
CA LYS A 46 7.25 5.77 31.23
C LYS A 46 6.67 5.96 29.83
N LEU A 47 7.10 5.15 28.87
CA LEU A 47 6.49 5.09 27.53
C LEU A 47 5.09 4.46 27.63
N ILE A 48 4.07 5.24 27.25
CA ILE A 48 2.64 4.86 27.37
C ILE A 48 1.90 4.85 26.04
N GLY A 49 2.51 5.35 24.97
CA GLY A 49 1.94 5.31 23.63
C GLY A 49 2.99 5.55 22.56
N MET A 50 2.74 5.02 21.38
CA MET A 50 3.62 5.13 20.23
C MET A 50 2.83 5.15 18.91
N LEU A 51 3.35 5.90 17.96
CA LEU A 51 2.93 5.95 16.56
C LEU A 51 4.17 5.70 15.70
N PRO A 52 4.50 4.43 15.40
CA PRO A 52 5.56 4.08 14.45
C PRO A 52 5.09 4.36 13.01
N LEU A 53 5.99 4.93 12.21
CA LEU A 53 5.74 5.46 10.88
C LEU A 53 6.89 5.04 9.96
N GLU A 54 6.62 4.11 9.04
CA GLU A 54 7.60 3.61 8.09
C GLU A 54 7.65 4.50 6.85
N GLU A 55 8.84 5.00 6.49
CA GLU A 55 9.06 5.84 5.31
C GLU A 55 8.96 5.02 4.04
N ARG A 56 8.18 5.50 3.07
CA ARG A 56 7.91 4.77 1.83
C ARG A 56 7.73 5.72 0.64
N THR A 57 8.27 5.32 -0.51
CA THR A 57 7.96 5.96 -1.79
C THR A 57 6.83 5.19 -2.49
N TRP A 58 5.66 5.81 -2.56
CA TRP A 58 4.43 5.22 -3.08
C TRP A 58 4.16 5.64 -4.53
N GLU A 59 3.99 4.68 -5.43
CA GLU A 59 3.55 4.93 -6.80
C GLU A 59 2.04 5.18 -6.81
N THR A 60 1.62 6.39 -7.15
CA THR A 60 0.19 6.75 -7.25
C THR A 60 -0.39 6.52 -8.64
N GLY A 61 0.48 6.41 -9.65
CA GLY A 61 0.08 6.18 -11.04
C GLY A 61 0.67 7.19 -12.00
N TRP A 62 0.60 6.89 -13.30
CA TRP A 62 1.11 7.78 -14.36
C TRP A 62 2.54 8.31 -14.13
N GLY A 63 3.40 7.53 -13.46
CA GLY A 63 4.77 7.91 -13.08
C GLY A 63 4.89 8.88 -11.89
N ASN A 64 3.81 9.14 -11.15
CA ASN A 64 3.79 10.03 -10.00
C ASN A 64 3.99 9.27 -8.70
N ARG A 65 4.80 9.86 -7.82
CA ARG A 65 5.18 9.29 -6.53
C ARG A 65 4.84 10.23 -5.38
N LEU A 66 4.52 9.63 -4.23
CA LEU A 66 4.40 10.32 -2.95
C LEU A 66 5.40 9.74 -1.96
N GLU A 67 6.04 10.61 -1.18
CA GLU A 67 6.78 10.18 0.01
C GLU A 67 5.79 10.11 1.17
N VAL A 68 5.48 8.90 1.62
CA VAL A 68 4.48 8.64 2.65
C VAL A 68 5.09 8.05 3.90
N LEU A 69 4.42 8.27 5.03
CA LEU A 69 4.71 7.66 6.31
C LEU A 69 3.59 6.67 6.65
N TRP A 70 3.93 5.38 6.69
CA TRP A 70 2.98 4.30 6.92
C TRP A 70 2.87 3.97 8.40
N ALA A 71 1.69 4.21 8.98
CA ALA A 71 1.44 3.88 10.38
C ALA A 71 1.40 2.36 10.59
N THR A 72 2.28 1.86 11.45
CA THR A 72 2.47 0.42 11.71
C THR A 72 2.50 0.18 13.22
N GLY A 73 1.59 -0.66 13.73
CA GLY A 73 1.58 -1.01 15.16
C GLY A 73 1.25 0.14 16.12
N VAL A 74 0.38 1.07 15.73
CA VAL A 74 -0.03 2.20 16.58
C VAL A 74 -0.65 1.70 17.88
N HIS A 75 -0.14 2.18 19.02
CA HIS A 75 -0.57 1.67 20.31
C HIS A 75 -0.58 2.74 21.39
N VAL A 76 -1.62 2.68 22.23
CA VAL A 76 -1.66 3.36 23.53
C VAL A 76 -1.98 2.30 24.56
N ASP A 77 -1.18 2.29 25.62
CA ASP A 77 -1.31 1.38 26.75
C ASP A 77 -2.74 1.42 27.30
N ALA A 78 -3.32 0.26 27.61
CA ALA A 78 -4.74 0.11 27.92
C ALA A 78 -5.20 1.03 29.06
N ALA A 79 -4.37 1.23 30.09
CA ALA A 79 -4.66 2.10 31.24
C ALA A 79 -4.74 3.60 30.88
N TYR A 80 -4.32 3.96 29.66
CA TYR A 80 -4.23 5.32 29.15
C TYR A 80 -5.19 5.59 27.98
N ARG A 81 -5.91 4.58 27.50
CA ARG A 81 -6.91 4.73 26.43
C ARG A 81 -8.05 5.65 26.87
N GLY A 82 -8.70 6.31 25.90
CA GLY A 82 -9.78 7.28 26.16
C GLY A 82 -9.33 8.67 26.63
N LYS A 83 -8.04 8.87 26.94
CA LYS A 83 -7.50 10.16 27.42
C LYS A 83 -7.02 11.11 26.30
N GLY A 84 -7.38 10.84 25.04
CA GLY A 84 -6.99 11.67 23.88
C GLY A 84 -5.53 11.55 23.45
N ILE A 85 -4.73 10.64 24.01
CA ILE A 85 -3.30 10.48 23.70
C ILE A 85 -3.05 10.19 22.21
N GLY A 86 -3.83 9.29 21.61
CA GLY A 86 -3.69 8.96 20.18
C GLY A 86 -3.82 10.19 19.29
N GLY A 87 -4.85 11.03 19.50
CA GLY A 87 -5.03 12.26 18.73
C GLY A 87 -3.90 13.28 18.94
N ARG A 88 -3.32 13.33 20.15
CA ARG A 88 -2.15 14.17 20.43
C ARG A 88 -0.89 13.66 19.73
N LEU A 89 -0.70 12.34 19.64
CA LEU A 89 0.39 11.71 18.88
C LEU A 89 0.26 12.03 17.38
N ASP A 90 -0.93 11.84 16.80
CA ASP A 90 -1.19 12.10 15.37
C ASP A 90 -0.99 13.58 15.01
N ALA A 91 -1.55 14.49 15.80
CA ALA A 91 -1.37 15.93 15.58
C ALA A 91 0.08 16.39 15.77
N PHE A 92 0.83 15.76 16.68
CA PHE A 92 2.26 16.03 16.81
C PHE A 92 3.02 15.54 15.58
N ALA A 93 2.78 14.29 15.15
CA ALA A 93 3.38 13.72 13.96
C ALA A 93 3.13 14.59 12.72
N GLU A 94 1.88 15.03 12.52
CA GLU A 94 1.51 15.90 11.40
C GLU A 94 2.37 17.16 11.36
N ARG A 95 2.49 17.90 12.48
CA ARG A 95 3.32 19.12 12.54
C ARG A 95 4.81 18.83 12.36
N THR A 96 5.29 17.70 12.86
CA THR A 96 6.72 17.33 12.79
C THR A 96 7.14 16.91 11.38
N PHE A 97 6.26 16.22 10.66
CA PHE A 97 6.58 15.62 9.35
C PHE A 97 6.03 16.41 8.16
N ALA A 98 5.17 17.40 8.40
CA ALA A 98 4.75 18.36 7.38
C ALA A 98 5.96 18.97 6.67
N GLY A 99 5.89 19.04 5.33
CA GLY A 99 6.96 19.54 4.47
C GLY A 99 8.04 18.51 4.11
N ARG A 100 8.17 17.40 4.85
CA ARG A 100 9.07 16.28 4.52
C ARG A 100 8.35 15.12 3.84
N PHE A 101 7.12 14.85 4.24
CA PHE A 101 6.28 13.79 3.66
C PHE A 101 4.99 14.37 3.09
N ASP A 102 4.42 13.70 2.10
CA ASP A 102 3.21 14.11 1.40
C ASP A 102 1.96 13.68 2.15
N ALA A 103 2.00 12.48 2.75
CA ALA A 103 0.85 11.87 3.40
C ALA A 103 1.22 10.89 4.52
N PHE A 104 0.26 10.67 5.43
CA PHE A 104 0.19 9.47 6.26
C PHE A 104 -0.70 8.43 5.60
N CYS A 105 -0.33 7.16 5.74
CA CYS A 105 -1.12 6.03 5.27
C CYS A 105 -1.28 4.96 6.35
N VAL A 106 -2.38 4.21 6.32
CA VAL A 106 -2.61 3.08 7.25
C VAL A 106 -3.54 2.03 6.65
N PHE A 107 -3.36 0.76 7.06
CA PHE A 107 -4.35 -0.29 6.83
C PHE A 107 -5.35 -0.36 7.96
N ARG A 108 -6.64 -0.45 7.61
CA ARG A 108 -7.71 -0.69 8.57
C ARG A 108 -8.73 -1.68 8.04
N GLU A 109 -8.87 -2.78 8.76
CA GLU A 109 -10.05 -3.64 8.66
C GLU A 109 -11.21 -2.98 9.44
N ASP A 110 -12.42 -3.48 9.18
CA ASP A 110 -13.67 -3.16 9.87
C ASP A 110 -13.96 -1.65 10.03
N GLU A 111 -14.78 -1.13 9.12
CA GLU A 111 -15.21 0.27 9.09
C GLU A 111 -16.09 0.66 10.29
N THR A 112 -16.61 -0.32 11.03
CA THR A 112 -17.38 -0.08 12.25
C THR A 112 -16.49 0.00 13.50
N SER A 113 -15.21 -0.38 13.39
CA SER A 113 -14.31 -0.46 14.54
C SER A 113 -14.01 0.91 15.16
N PRO A 114 -13.84 1.00 16.50
CA PRO A 114 -13.46 2.25 17.17
C PRO A 114 -12.19 2.87 16.61
N ALA A 115 -11.23 2.05 16.18
CA ALA A 115 -9.98 2.56 15.66
C ALA A 115 -10.08 2.98 14.18
N TYR A 116 -10.94 2.38 13.33
CA TYR A 116 -11.25 2.98 12.02
C TYR A 116 -11.87 4.37 12.18
N ASN A 117 -12.85 4.49 13.08
CA ASN A 117 -13.49 5.76 13.40
C ASN A 117 -12.50 6.79 13.97
N TRP A 118 -11.51 6.36 14.75
CA TRP A 118 -10.42 7.21 15.20
C TRP A 118 -9.63 7.80 14.02
N TYR A 119 -9.22 6.99 13.03
CA TYR A 119 -8.52 7.51 11.85
C TYR A 119 -9.39 8.49 11.05
N ARG A 120 -10.67 8.16 10.81
CA ARG A 120 -11.60 9.07 10.11
C ARG A 120 -11.73 10.41 10.82
N LYS A 121 -11.88 10.41 12.16
CA LYS A 121 -11.95 11.63 12.98
C LYS A 121 -10.67 12.48 12.92
N ASN A 122 -9.52 11.86 12.70
CA ASN A 122 -8.23 12.56 12.59
C ASN A 122 -7.89 12.97 11.13
N GLY A 123 -8.84 12.90 10.20
CA GLY A 123 -8.68 13.40 8.83
C GLY A 123 -8.04 12.41 7.86
N TYR A 124 -8.11 11.10 8.15
CA TYR A 124 -7.75 10.06 7.20
C TYR A 124 -8.97 9.66 6.38
N HIS A 125 -8.78 9.48 5.07
CA HIS A 125 -9.84 9.17 4.11
C HIS A 125 -9.55 7.86 3.37
N PRO A 126 -10.55 7.01 3.10
CA PRO A 126 -10.37 5.82 2.27
C PRO A 126 -9.83 6.16 0.89
N GLN A 127 -8.80 5.44 0.46
CA GLN A 127 -8.17 5.57 -0.86
C GLN A 127 -8.40 4.34 -1.74
N ALA A 128 -8.45 3.16 -1.12
CA ALA A 128 -8.70 1.90 -1.80
C ALA A 128 -9.25 0.85 -0.83
N HIS A 129 -10.06 -0.05 -1.37
CA HIS A 129 -10.57 -1.24 -0.67
C HIS A 129 -9.91 -2.49 -1.24
N ILE A 130 -9.49 -3.40 -0.37
CA ILE A 130 -8.80 -4.65 -0.73
C ILE A 130 -9.72 -5.81 -0.40
N ARG A 131 -9.85 -6.76 -1.33
CA ARG A 131 -10.59 -8.02 -1.15
C ARG A 131 -9.63 -9.19 -1.14
N ALA A 132 -9.91 -10.14 -0.25
CA ALA A 132 -9.13 -11.36 -0.12
C ALA A 132 -9.85 -12.56 -0.72
N TYR A 133 -9.16 -13.27 -1.60
CA TYR A 133 -9.67 -14.42 -2.31
C TYR A 133 -8.89 -15.68 -1.95
N ARG A 134 -9.53 -16.84 -2.10
CA ARG A 134 -8.95 -18.15 -1.80
C ARG A 134 -9.30 -19.19 -2.86
N LEU A 135 -8.32 -19.96 -3.30
CA LEU A 135 -8.49 -21.10 -4.17
C LEU A 135 -8.01 -22.37 -3.45
N PRO A 136 -8.88 -23.36 -3.20
CA PRO A 136 -8.45 -24.69 -2.81
C PRO A 136 -7.61 -25.32 -3.95
N VAL A 137 -6.41 -25.80 -3.64
CA VAL A 137 -5.44 -26.28 -4.65
C VAL A 137 -5.99 -27.47 -5.47
N ASP A 138 -6.78 -28.34 -4.81
CA ASP A 138 -7.42 -29.48 -5.45
C ASP A 138 -8.57 -29.08 -6.40
N ALA A 139 -9.19 -27.93 -6.14
CA ALA A 139 -10.25 -27.38 -6.97
C ALA A 139 -9.73 -26.47 -8.11
N GLY A 140 -8.49 -26.01 -8.03
CA GLY A 140 -7.89 -25.15 -9.05
C GLY A 140 -7.80 -25.85 -10.40
N ALA A 141 -8.47 -25.32 -11.43
CA ALA A 141 -8.27 -25.81 -12.78
C ALA A 141 -6.81 -25.58 -13.19
N SER A 142 -6.12 -26.62 -13.65
CA SER A 142 -4.88 -26.41 -14.40
C SER A 142 -5.29 -26.01 -15.82
N ALA A 143 -5.28 -24.70 -16.10
CA ALA A 143 -5.20 -24.27 -17.49
C ALA A 143 -3.95 -24.91 -18.12
N GLN A 144 -4.04 -25.30 -19.39
CA GLN A 144 -2.86 -25.74 -20.13
C GLN A 144 -1.85 -24.60 -20.13
N VAL A 145 -0.68 -24.84 -19.54
CA VAL A 145 0.46 -23.93 -19.64
C VAL A 145 0.88 -23.92 -21.11
N ALA A 146 0.84 -22.76 -21.75
CA ALA A 146 1.35 -22.58 -23.09
C ALA A 146 2.82 -23.02 -23.11
N THR A 147 3.17 -23.90 -24.04
CA THR A 147 4.51 -24.53 -24.10
C THR A 147 5.64 -23.55 -24.39
N ARG A 148 5.31 -22.31 -24.76
CA ARG A 148 6.30 -21.25 -25.03
C ARG A 148 6.99 -20.71 -23.77
N TYR A 149 6.36 -20.87 -22.60
CA TYR A 149 6.91 -20.35 -21.36
C TYR A 149 7.65 -21.43 -20.57
N GLY A 150 8.86 -21.09 -20.11
CA GLY A 150 9.51 -21.78 -19.00
C GLY A 150 9.09 -21.17 -17.66
N HIS A 151 9.42 -21.83 -16.56
CA HIS A 151 9.33 -21.22 -15.23
C HIS A 151 10.51 -21.64 -14.35
N ARG A 152 10.85 -20.78 -13.38
CA ARG A 152 11.91 -21.01 -12.40
C ARG A 152 11.43 -20.54 -11.03
N LEU A 153 11.65 -21.36 -10.00
CA LEU A 153 11.38 -21.00 -8.61
C LEU A 153 12.69 -20.57 -7.93
N LEU A 154 12.76 -19.32 -7.52
CA LEU A 154 13.87 -18.74 -6.75
C LEU A 154 13.56 -18.91 -5.27
N THR A 155 14.41 -19.64 -4.54
CA THR A 155 14.13 -20.07 -3.14
C THR A 155 15.21 -19.67 -2.16
N SER A 156 16.26 -18.99 -2.64
CA SER A 156 17.37 -18.52 -1.80
C SER A 156 17.58 -17.02 -1.96
N ARG A 157 18.12 -16.42 -0.90
CA ARG A 157 18.52 -15.01 -0.88
C ARG A 157 19.46 -14.66 -2.03
N ARG A 158 20.44 -15.52 -2.33
CA ARG A 158 21.41 -15.33 -3.42
C ARG A 158 20.73 -15.30 -4.80
N GLU A 159 19.81 -16.22 -5.06
CA GLU A 159 19.06 -16.24 -6.33
C GLU A 159 18.24 -14.96 -6.52
N LEU A 160 17.65 -14.43 -5.43
CA LEU A 160 16.92 -13.16 -5.46
C LEU A 160 17.84 -11.97 -5.72
N GLU A 161 19.02 -11.94 -5.10
CA GLU A 161 20.03 -10.91 -5.37
C GLU A 161 20.48 -10.93 -6.84
N GLU A 162 20.75 -12.12 -7.39
CA GLU A 162 21.18 -12.30 -8.78
C GLU A 162 20.07 -11.90 -9.77
N ALA A 163 18.81 -12.20 -9.47
CA ALA A 163 17.66 -11.86 -10.31
C ALA A 163 17.13 -10.43 -10.13
N GLY A 164 17.55 -9.71 -9.09
CA GLY A 164 16.90 -8.47 -8.63
C GLY A 164 16.77 -7.38 -9.69
N ARG A 165 17.80 -7.17 -10.54
CA ARG A 165 17.73 -6.20 -11.65
C ARG A 165 16.67 -6.58 -12.69
N GLU A 166 16.58 -7.86 -13.02
CA GLU A 166 15.63 -8.36 -14.00
C GLU A 166 14.20 -8.25 -13.44
N LEU A 167 13.98 -8.67 -12.19
CA LEU A 167 12.69 -8.53 -11.50
C LEU A 167 12.23 -7.08 -11.43
N SER A 168 13.12 -6.14 -11.05
CA SER A 168 12.82 -4.71 -10.99
C SER A 168 12.41 -4.17 -12.36
N SER A 169 13.18 -4.47 -13.41
CA SER A 169 12.88 -4.02 -14.77
C SER A 169 11.55 -4.59 -15.29
N THR A 170 11.27 -5.86 -15.02
CA THR A 170 10.01 -6.51 -15.40
C THR A 170 8.84 -5.90 -14.63
N PHE A 171 8.99 -5.65 -13.33
CA PHE A 171 7.96 -5.00 -12.52
C PHE A 171 7.65 -3.59 -13.03
N ASP A 172 8.66 -2.77 -13.27
CA ASP A 172 8.50 -1.39 -13.76
C ASP A 172 7.79 -1.36 -15.12
N THR A 173 8.16 -2.28 -16.02
CA THR A 173 7.52 -2.41 -17.34
C THR A 173 6.04 -2.78 -17.22
N LEU A 174 5.71 -3.75 -16.36
CA LEU A 174 4.33 -4.23 -16.16
C LEU A 174 3.48 -3.30 -15.30
N GLY A 175 4.11 -2.48 -14.47
CA GLY A 175 3.51 -1.48 -13.59
C GLY A 175 3.36 -0.10 -14.24
N CYS A 176 3.94 0.11 -15.43
CA CYS A 176 3.89 1.40 -16.12
C CYS A 176 2.45 1.94 -16.24
N GLY A 177 2.26 3.20 -15.80
CA GLY A 177 0.95 3.88 -15.77
C GLY A 177 0.05 3.50 -14.58
N ARG A 178 0.39 2.46 -13.81
CA ARG A 178 -0.40 1.98 -12.65
C ARG A 178 0.17 2.49 -11.33
N GLY A 179 -0.67 2.53 -10.31
CA GLY A 179 -0.29 2.92 -8.94
C GLY A 179 -0.67 1.87 -7.89
N GLY A 180 -0.59 2.24 -6.61
CA GLY A 180 -1.04 1.41 -5.49
C GLY A 180 -0.02 0.44 -4.93
N PHE A 181 1.27 0.65 -5.24
CA PHE A 181 2.41 -0.18 -4.80
C PHE A 181 3.62 0.69 -4.45
N LEU A 182 4.60 0.13 -3.76
CA LEU A 182 5.87 0.82 -3.49
C LEU A 182 6.81 0.73 -4.69
N ALA A 183 7.57 1.80 -4.94
CA ALA A 183 8.61 1.79 -5.96
C ALA A 183 9.60 0.64 -5.71
N ARG A 184 9.88 -0.15 -6.75
CA ARG A 184 10.80 -1.29 -6.68
C ARG A 184 12.22 -0.86 -6.99
N THR A 185 13.16 -1.56 -6.38
CA THR A 185 14.59 -1.48 -6.66
C THR A 185 15.12 -2.90 -6.86
N PRO A 186 16.35 -3.06 -7.39
CA PRO A 186 16.97 -4.38 -7.50
C PRO A 186 17.12 -5.12 -6.17
N THR A 187 17.02 -4.44 -5.02
CA THR A 187 17.11 -5.06 -3.68
C THR A 187 15.76 -5.29 -3.02
N SER A 188 14.63 -4.88 -3.61
CA SER A 188 13.31 -4.93 -2.96
C SER A 188 12.95 -6.32 -2.43
N TRP A 189 13.08 -7.38 -3.24
CA TRP A 189 12.72 -8.74 -2.82
C TRP A 189 13.65 -9.32 -1.75
N VAL A 190 14.92 -8.93 -1.76
CA VAL A 190 15.90 -9.30 -0.72
C VAL A 190 15.59 -8.57 0.58
N ASN A 191 15.24 -7.28 0.51
CA ASN A 191 14.81 -6.52 1.68
C ASN A 191 13.52 -7.09 2.28
N ILE A 192 12.57 -7.53 1.46
CA ILE A 192 11.37 -8.23 1.93
C ILE A 192 11.78 -9.53 2.63
N TRP A 193 12.67 -10.32 2.04
CA TRP A 193 13.18 -11.56 2.65
C TRP A 193 13.82 -11.32 4.03
N ASP A 194 14.67 -10.30 4.12
CA ASP A 194 15.51 -10.06 5.30
C ASP A 194 14.78 -9.27 6.41
N HIS A 195 13.89 -8.35 6.05
CA HIS A 195 13.40 -7.31 6.97
C HIS A 195 11.88 -7.17 7.05
N HIS A 196 11.10 -7.91 6.25
CA HIS A 196 9.64 -7.86 6.35
C HIS A 196 9.16 -8.38 7.71
N TYR A 197 8.21 -7.70 8.35
CA TYR A 197 7.85 -7.98 9.74
C TYR A 197 7.10 -9.31 9.94
N TYR A 198 6.66 -9.96 8.86
CA TYR A 198 6.18 -11.35 8.87
C TYR A 198 7.21 -12.41 8.45
N ARG A 199 8.50 -12.07 8.33
CA ARG A 199 9.52 -13.04 7.93
C ARG A 199 9.58 -14.29 8.81
N ALA A 200 9.17 -14.19 10.08
CA ALA A 200 9.10 -15.33 10.98
C ALA A 200 7.96 -16.32 10.63
N PHE A 201 6.98 -15.90 9.83
CA PHE A 201 5.79 -16.67 9.50
C PHE A 201 5.72 -17.10 8.03
N TYR A 202 6.61 -16.60 7.19
CA TYR A 202 6.66 -16.92 5.77
C TYR A 202 7.99 -17.58 5.39
N ARG A 203 7.91 -18.62 4.56
CA ARG A 203 9.02 -19.00 3.69
C ARG A 203 8.79 -18.35 2.33
N TYR A 204 9.60 -17.35 1.99
CA TYR A 204 9.47 -16.62 0.75
C TYR A 204 10.04 -17.41 -0.44
N SER A 205 9.52 -17.14 -1.63
CA SER A 205 10.08 -17.58 -2.91
C SER A 205 9.54 -16.71 -4.04
N VAL A 206 10.26 -16.62 -5.16
CA VAL A 206 9.76 -15.95 -6.37
C VAL A 206 9.61 -16.98 -7.47
N LEU A 207 8.40 -17.13 -8.00
CA LEU A 207 8.14 -17.92 -9.18
C LEU A 207 8.21 -17.00 -10.41
N ALA A 208 9.24 -17.17 -11.23
CA ALA A 208 9.47 -16.39 -12.44
C ALA A 208 9.04 -17.18 -13.68
N LEU A 209 8.23 -16.54 -14.53
CA LEU A 209 7.86 -17.03 -15.87
C LEU A 209 8.88 -16.52 -16.89
N LEU A 210 9.36 -17.40 -17.75
CA LEU A 210 10.46 -17.14 -18.68
C LEU A 210 10.01 -17.25 -20.14
N GLU A 211 10.38 -16.28 -20.97
CA GLU A 211 10.30 -16.35 -22.42
C GLU A 211 11.68 -16.03 -22.99
N ASN A 212 12.24 -16.91 -23.82
CA ASN A 212 13.62 -16.78 -24.34
C ASN A 212 14.68 -16.51 -23.24
N ALA A 213 14.56 -17.20 -22.11
CA ALA A 213 15.41 -17.07 -20.92
C ALA A 213 15.33 -15.73 -20.16
N HIS A 214 14.39 -14.84 -20.52
CA HIS A 214 14.11 -13.59 -19.83
C HIS A 214 12.85 -13.68 -18.97
N VAL A 215 12.85 -13.03 -17.80
CA VAL A 215 11.69 -12.94 -16.92
C VAL A 215 10.65 -11.99 -17.50
N VAL A 216 9.50 -12.53 -17.89
CA VAL A 216 8.38 -11.75 -18.47
C VAL A 216 7.22 -11.55 -17.50
N ALA A 217 7.14 -12.36 -16.46
CA ALA A 217 6.17 -12.25 -15.37
C ALA A 217 6.72 -12.95 -14.13
N PHE A 218 6.26 -12.58 -12.94
CA PHE A 218 6.62 -13.30 -11.72
C PHE A 218 5.59 -13.10 -10.60
N ALA A 219 5.62 -14.03 -9.65
CA ALA A 219 4.86 -13.95 -8.40
C ALA A 219 5.81 -14.08 -7.20
N LEU A 220 5.70 -13.16 -6.23
CA LEU A 220 6.29 -13.35 -4.91
C LEU A 220 5.32 -14.18 -4.07
N LEU A 221 5.78 -15.31 -3.56
CA LEU A 221 5.00 -16.26 -2.79
C LEU A 221 5.50 -16.30 -1.35
N GLY A 222 4.57 -16.25 -0.40
CA GLY A 222 4.82 -16.58 1.00
C GLY A 222 4.17 -17.91 1.35
N GLU A 223 4.97 -18.95 1.60
CA GLU A 223 4.47 -20.19 2.16
C GLU A 223 4.19 -20.03 3.65
N THR A 224 2.98 -20.37 4.10
CA THR A 224 2.62 -20.19 5.50
C THR A 224 1.48 -21.11 5.93
N SER A 225 1.23 -21.14 7.24
CA SER A 225 0.00 -21.65 7.87
C SER A 225 -0.55 -20.68 8.92
N MET A 226 -0.08 -19.42 8.91
CA MET A 226 -0.36 -18.43 9.94
C MET A 226 -1.85 -18.18 10.15
N ARG A 227 -2.24 -17.96 11.41
CA ARG A 227 -3.59 -17.65 11.93
C ARG A 227 -4.61 -18.79 11.93
N ASP A 228 -4.67 -19.61 10.88
CA ASP A 228 -5.71 -20.64 10.71
C ASP A 228 -5.17 -22.07 10.58
N GLY A 229 -3.85 -22.26 10.60
CA GLY A 229 -3.21 -23.58 10.50
C GLY A 229 -3.29 -24.21 9.11
N ILE A 230 -3.84 -23.52 8.12
CA ILE A 230 -4.01 -24.06 6.76
C ILE A 230 -2.74 -23.76 5.94
N SER A 231 -2.02 -24.82 5.57
CA SER A 231 -0.84 -24.73 4.69
C SER A 231 -1.22 -24.16 3.32
N ARG A 232 -0.53 -23.09 2.91
CA ARG A 232 -0.90 -22.34 1.71
C ARG A 232 0.26 -21.55 1.14
N TYR A 233 0.06 -21.10 -0.10
CA TYR A 233 0.72 -19.89 -0.59
C TYR A 233 -0.20 -18.69 -0.42
N ASP A 234 0.34 -17.62 0.16
CA ASP A 234 -0.17 -16.27 -0.03
C ASP A 234 0.64 -15.66 -1.20
N ILE A 235 -0.02 -15.29 -2.31
CA ILE A 235 0.58 -14.55 -3.42
C ILE A 235 0.69 -13.10 -2.96
N LEU A 236 1.90 -12.71 -2.60
CA LEU A 236 2.18 -11.40 -2.00
C LEU A 236 2.37 -10.31 -3.07
N GLU A 237 2.80 -10.71 -4.26
CA GLU A 237 2.95 -9.83 -5.42
C GLU A 237 2.70 -10.64 -6.69
N PHE A 238 1.98 -10.06 -7.65
CA PHE A 238 1.65 -10.72 -8.91
C PHE A 238 1.85 -9.77 -10.09
N ALA A 239 3.02 -9.89 -10.73
CA ALA A 239 3.45 -9.06 -11.84
C ALA A 239 3.33 -9.85 -13.15
N ALA A 240 2.25 -9.59 -13.89
CA ALA A 240 2.03 -10.17 -15.21
C ALA A 240 1.25 -9.19 -16.09
N ALA A 241 1.48 -9.29 -17.40
CA ALA A 241 0.62 -8.68 -18.40
C ALA A 241 -0.70 -9.44 -18.49
N ASP A 242 -1.76 -8.71 -18.80
CA ASP A 242 -3.12 -9.21 -18.94
C ASP A 242 -3.18 -10.29 -20.04
N GLY A 243 -3.90 -11.39 -19.81
CA GLY A 243 -4.06 -12.48 -20.78
C GLY A 243 -3.11 -13.65 -20.56
N ASP A 244 -2.35 -14.03 -21.58
CA ASP A 244 -1.63 -15.32 -21.62
C ASP A 244 -0.58 -15.44 -20.50
N ALA A 245 0.26 -14.41 -20.30
CA ALA A 245 1.28 -14.43 -19.25
C ALA A 245 0.68 -14.53 -17.83
N GLU A 246 -0.42 -13.81 -17.56
CA GLU A 246 -1.16 -13.86 -16.31
C GLU A 246 -1.73 -15.27 -16.04
N ASN A 247 -2.34 -15.90 -17.04
CA ASN A 247 -2.87 -17.27 -16.90
C ASN A 247 -1.75 -18.31 -16.68
N ASN A 248 -0.64 -18.19 -17.41
CA ASN A 248 0.49 -19.12 -17.30
C ASN A 248 1.22 -19.00 -15.96
N LEU A 249 1.43 -17.77 -15.47
CA LEU A 249 2.01 -17.54 -14.16
C LEU A 249 1.11 -18.13 -13.06
N HIS A 250 -0.19 -17.91 -13.13
CA HIS A 250 -1.14 -18.50 -12.17
C HIS A 250 -1.12 -20.04 -12.21
N ALA A 251 -1.16 -20.64 -13.40
CA ALA A 251 -1.08 -22.08 -13.56
C ALA A 251 0.21 -22.66 -12.98
N ALA A 252 1.34 -21.96 -13.16
CA ALA A 252 2.61 -22.33 -12.57
C ALA A 252 2.60 -22.23 -11.02
N VAL A 253 1.94 -21.22 -10.44
CA VAL A 253 1.73 -21.13 -8.98
C VAL A 253 0.89 -22.31 -8.47
N VAL A 254 -0.19 -22.68 -9.17
CA VAL A 254 -1.02 -23.85 -8.81
C VAL A 254 -0.20 -25.14 -8.86
N ALA A 255 0.62 -25.32 -9.90
CA ALA A 255 1.49 -26.48 -10.03
C ALA A 255 2.53 -26.55 -8.89
N ALA A 256 3.16 -25.42 -8.56
CA ALA A 256 4.09 -25.32 -7.44
C ALA A 256 3.40 -25.64 -6.09
N ALA A 257 2.19 -25.13 -5.87
CA ALA A 257 1.42 -25.41 -4.66
C ALA A 257 1.08 -26.91 -4.50
N ARG A 258 0.73 -27.59 -5.59
CA ARG A 258 0.49 -29.04 -5.61
C ARG A 258 1.75 -29.82 -5.29
N GLN A 259 2.87 -29.46 -5.90
CA GLN A 259 4.16 -30.09 -5.64
C GLN A 259 4.56 -29.94 -4.16
N ALA A 260 4.30 -28.78 -3.57
CA ALA A 260 4.51 -28.49 -2.15
C ALA A 260 3.41 -29.07 -1.23
N ARG A 261 2.38 -29.73 -1.77
CA ARG A 261 1.24 -30.32 -1.03
C ARG A 261 0.51 -29.30 -0.14
N LEU A 262 0.37 -28.08 -0.66
CA LEU A 262 -0.37 -27.01 0.02
C LEU A 262 -1.87 -27.18 -0.21
N ARG A 263 -2.68 -26.72 0.74
CA ARG A 263 -4.15 -26.83 0.66
C ARG A 263 -4.79 -25.68 -0.09
N ASP A 264 -4.31 -24.46 0.16
CA ASP A 264 -4.90 -23.24 -0.40
C ASP A 264 -3.85 -22.39 -1.13
N ILE A 265 -4.34 -21.57 -2.06
CA ILE A 265 -3.66 -20.38 -2.58
C ILE A 265 -4.54 -19.18 -2.23
N ARG A 266 -3.94 -18.10 -1.74
CA ARG A 266 -4.64 -16.85 -1.49
C ARG A 266 -3.98 -15.72 -2.24
N MET A 267 -4.80 -14.78 -2.65
CA MET A 267 -4.34 -13.54 -3.26
C MET A 267 -5.33 -12.45 -2.90
N GLN A 268 -4.81 -11.24 -2.78
CA GLN A 268 -5.59 -10.06 -2.48
C GLN A 268 -5.47 -9.08 -3.65
N VAL A 269 -6.55 -8.38 -3.95
CA VAL A 269 -6.59 -7.36 -5.01
C VAL A 269 -7.43 -6.18 -4.55
N PHE A 270 -7.24 -5.01 -5.16
CA PHE A 270 -8.17 -3.91 -4.97
C PHE A 270 -9.54 -4.25 -5.56
N THR A 271 -10.61 -3.71 -4.99
CA THR A 271 -11.99 -3.97 -5.46
C THR A 271 -12.26 -3.47 -6.87
N ASP A 272 -11.53 -2.44 -7.32
CA ASP A 272 -11.62 -1.85 -8.65
C ASP A 272 -10.60 -2.46 -9.65
N ASP A 273 -9.81 -3.45 -9.22
CA ASP A 273 -8.92 -4.19 -10.11
C ASP A 273 -9.69 -5.31 -10.83
N ARG A 274 -9.63 -5.33 -12.17
CA ARG A 274 -10.22 -6.37 -13.02
C ARG A 274 -9.80 -7.80 -12.62
N ARG A 275 -8.68 -7.94 -11.90
CA ARG A 275 -8.21 -9.24 -11.42
C ARG A 275 -9.19 -9.91 -10.47
N GLY A 276 -10.07 -9.16 -9.80
CA GLY A 276 -11.16 -9.75 -9.01
C GLY A 276 -12.02 -10.71 -9.84
N ASP A 277 -12.52 -10.23 -10.98
CA ASP A 277 -13.34 -11.02 -11.90
C ASP A 277 -12.56 -12.19 -12.52
N TRP A 278 -11.31 -11.94 -12.91
CA TRP A 278 -10.42 -12.99 -13.43
C TRP A 278 -10.21 -14.11 -12.41
N MET A 279 -9.95 -13.77 -11.15
CA MET A 279 -9.78 -14.75 -10.07
C MET A 279 -11.05 -15.56 -9.82
N GLN A 280 -12.23 -14.91 -9.81
CA GLN A 280 -13.49 -15.63 -9.69
C GLN A 280 -13.71 -16.61 -10.85
N GLY A 281 -13.36 -16.21 -12.09
CA GLY A 281 -13.37 -17.09 -13.26
C GLY A 281 -12.43 -18.30 -13.15
N LEU A 282 -11.36 -18.19 -12.36
CA LEU A 282 -10.43 -19.28 -12.04
C LEU A 282 -10.89 -20.15 -10.85
N GLY A 283 -12.06 -19.86 -10.26
CA GLY A 283 -12.62 -20.61 -9.14
C GLY A 283 -12.16 -20.14 -7.76
N TYR A 284 -11.55 -18.96 -7.64
CA TYR A 284 -11.34 -18.37 -6.33
C TYR A 284 -12.66 -17.97 -5.69
N VAL A 285 -12.75 -18.17 -4.38
CA VAL A 285 -13.88 -17.76 -3.54
C VAL A 285 -13.47 -16.51 -2.75
N ASP A 286 -14.33 -15.49 -2.77
CA ASP A 286 -14.20 -14.32 -1.90
C ASP A 286 -14.34 -14.76 -0.43
N ARG A 287 -13.43 -14.29 0.43
CA ARG A 287 -13.42 -14.61 1.86
C ARG A 287 -14.27 -13.66 2.70
N ASP A 288 -14.95 -12.70 2.07
CA ASP A 288 -15.67 -11.60 2.71
C ASP A 288 -14.83 -10.89 3.78
N ARG A 289 -13.56 -10.67 3.44
CA ARG A 289 -12.64 -9.86 4.23
C ARG A 289 -12.22 -8.66 3.42
N SER A 290 -12.50 -7.48 3.96
CA SER A 290 -12.16 -6.21 3.35
C SER A 290 -11.22 -5.41 4.24
N THR A 291 -10.14 -4.93 3.63
CA THR A 291 -9.18 -4.03 4.28
C THR A 291 -9.14 -2.71 3.52
N ASN A 292 -9.16 -1.60 4.24
CA ASN A 292 -9.03 -0.26 3.68
C ASN A 292 -7.59 0.23 3.73
N ILE A 293 -7.17 0.92 2.68
CA ILE A 293 -6.08 1.90 2.77
C ILE A 293 -6.70 3.24 3.09
N LEU A 294 -6.30 3.84 4.21
CA LEU A 294 -6.65 5.21 4.55
C LEU A 294 -5.44 6.12 4.34
N GLY A 295 -5.65 7.29 3.74
CA GLY A 295 -4.65 8.32 3.50
C GLY A 295 -5.02 9.65 4.14
N LYS A 296 -4.04 10.39 4.64
CA LYS A 296 -4.18 11.75 5.18
C LYS A 296 -3.07 12.63 4.60
N LEU A 297 -3.42 13.68 3.88
CA LEU A 297 -2.43 14.63 3.37
C LEU A 297 -1.74 15.40 4.51
N LEU A 298 -0.46 15.69 4.30
CA LEU A 298 0.39 16.52 5.16
C LEU A 298 0.80 17.83 4.48
N ALA A 299 0.99 17.80 3.16
CA ALA A 299 1.47 18.94 2.37
C ALA A 299 0.81 18.94 0.97
N PRO A 300 -0.50 19.26 0.86
CA PRO A 300 -1.24 19.18 -0.40
C PRO A 300 -0.57 19.98 -1.53
N GLU A 301 0.00 21.15 -1.26
CA GLU A 301 0.65 22.00 -2.27
C GLU A 301 1.85 21.31 -2.90
N ARG A 302 2.61 20.52 -2.12
CA ARG A 302 3.76 19.78 -2.62
C ARG A 302 3.32 18.66 -3.56
N THR A 303 2.28 17.93 -3.18
CA THR A 303 1.68 16.88 -4.00
C THR A 303 1.03 17.46 -5.27
N LEU A 304 0.30 18.57 -5.15
CA LEU A 304 -0.27 19.25 -6.31
C LEU A 304 0.81 19.75 -7.28
N LYS A 305 1.97 20.19 -6.77
CA LYS A 305 3.11 20.60 -7.60
C LYS A 305 3.68 19.43 -8.42
N SER A 306 3.78 18.23 -7.85
CA SER A 306 4.28 17.06 -8.61
C SER A 306 3.27 16.67 -9.70
N LEU A 307 1.97 16.73 -9.40
CA LEU A 307 0.90 16.47 -10.37
C LEU A 307 0.80 17.55 -11.47
N ALA A 308 1.12 18.81 -11.16
CA ALA A 308 1.07 19.93 -12.10
C ALA A 308 2.14 19.89 -13.20
N GLY A 309 3.06 18.92 -13.17
CA GLY A 309 3.92 18.59 -14.32
C GLY A 309 3.14 18.06 -15.53
N GLN A 310 1.85 17.75 -15.37
CA GLN A 310 0.94 17.43 -16.46
C GLN A 310 0.49 18.72 -17.20
N PRO A 311 0.50 18.77 -18.55
CA PRO A 311 0.14 19.96 -19.32
C PRO A 311 -1.26 20.50 -18.95
N GLY A 312 -1.36 21.80 -18.65
CA GLY A 312 -2.64 22.49 -18.41
C GLY A 312 -3.07 22.67 -16.94
N ALA A 313 -2.16 22.46 -15.98
CA ALA A 313 -2.48 22.56 -14.56
C ALA A 313 -2.33 23.97 -13.96
N SER A 314 -3.41 24.76 -13.97
CA SER A 314 -3.48 26.12 -13.38
C SER A 314 -4.74 26.34 -12.50
N TRP A 315 -5.00 25.44 -11.55
CA TRP A 315 -6.15 25.54 -10.63
C TRP A 315 -5.75 25.65 -9.16
N THR A 316 -6.63 26.29 -8.38
CA THR A 316 -6.59 26.29 -6.91
C THR A 316 -7.65 25.36 -6.37
N TRP A 317 -7.33 24.53 -5.39
CA TRP A 317 -8.31 23.75 -4.63
C TRP A 317 -8.74 24.52 -3.39
N ARG A 318 -10.05 24.55 -3.13
CA ARG A 318 -10.62 25.07 -1.89
C ARG A 318 -11.27 23.95 -1.10
N THR A 319 -10.83 23.73 0.13
CA THR A 319 -11.39 22.73 1.05
C THR A 319 -11.61 23.30 2.45
N GLU A 320 -12.37 22.60 3.30
CA GLU A 320 -12.68 23.07 4.66
C GLU A 320 -11.42 23.17 5.53
N ARG A 321 -10.54 22.16 5.48
CA ARG A 321 -9.35 22.13 6.33
C ARG A 321 -8.21 22.97 5.78
N TRP A 322 -7.99 22.95 4.47
CA TRP A 322 -6.80 23.57 3.86
C TRP A 322 -7.05 24.99 3.36
N GLY A 323 -8.31 25.44 3.27
CA GLY A 323 -8.62 26.68 2.57
C GLY A 323 -8.19 26.56 1.11
N ASP A 324 -7.55 27.60 0.58
CA ASP A 324 -7.07 27.68 -0.80
C ASP A 324 -5.64 27.12 -0.94
N VAL A 325 -5.49 26.05 -1.71
CA VAL A 325 -4.21 25.39 -2.02
C VAL A 325 -4.02 25.27 -3.53
N GLY A 326 -3.04 25.97 -4.08
CA GLY A 326 -2.82 26.10 -5.53
C GLY A 326 -1.58 25.36 -6.04
N ALA A 327 -1.58 25.05 -7.33
CA ALA A 327 -0.36 24.67 -8.04
C ALA A 327 0.54 25.92 -8.22
N PRO A 328 1.86 25.85 -7.94
CA PRO A 328 2.73 27.05 -7.89
C PRO A 328 3.09 27.68 -9.25
N ASN A 329 2.59 27.15 -10.37
CA ASN A 329 3.05 27.52 -11.71
C ASN A 329 1.88 28.04 -12.58
N GLY A 330 1.69 29.36 -12.64
CA GLY A 330 0.85 30.02 -13.66
C GLY A 330 -0.25 30.93 -13.11
N SER A 331 -0.84 31.74 -14.00
CA SER A 331 -2.06 32.48 -13.70
C SER A 331 -3.18 31.49 -13.38
N VAL A 332 -3.75 31.58 -12.19
CA VAL A 332 -4.85 30.72 -11.76
C VAL A 332 -6.11 31.13 -12.51
N ASP A 333 -6.64 30.24 -13.35
CA ASP A 333 -7.85 30.51 -14.13
C ASP A 333 -9.14 30.22 -13.35
N GLY A 334 -9.05 29.67 -12.14
CA GLY A 334 -10.19 29.44 -11.25
C GLY A 334 -9.94 28.50 -10.08
N THR A 335 -11.00 28.27 -9.30
CA THR A 335 -10.99 27.49 -8.05
C THR A 335 -11.87 26.25 -8.15
N MET A 336 -11.33 25.09 -7.78
CA MET A 336 -12.02 23.83 -7.54
C MET A 336 -12.41 23.72 -6.06
N THR A 337 -13.68 23.88 -5.74
CA THR A 337 -14.19 23.67 -4.36
C THR A 337 -14.62 22.23 -4.17
N ALA A 338 -14.10 21.56 -3.14
CA ALA A 338 -14.35 20.15 -2.86
C ALA A 338 -14.21 19.82 -1.36
N SER A 339 -14.51 18.58 -0.98
CA SER A 339 -14.20 18.06 0.36
C SER A 339 -12.71 17.72 0.51
N ASP A 340 -12.21 17.65 1.75
CA ASP A 340 -10.87 17.15 2.05
C ASP A 340 -10.65 15.73 1.51
N ALA A 341 -11.72 14.92 1.49
CA ALA A 341 -11.70 13.56 0.96
C ALA A 341 -11.42 13.56 -0.54
N ALA A 342 -12.08 14.44 -1.30
CA ALA A 342 -11.89 14.57 -2.73
C ALA A 342 -10.49 15.10 -3.08
N LEU A 343 -9.99 16.10 -2.35
CA LEU A 343 -8.61 16.58 -2.53
C LEU A 343 -7.60 15.47 -2.21
N THR A 344 -7.81 14.72 -1.12
CA THR A 344 -6.94 13.58 -0.78
C THR A 344 -6.97 12.54 -1.90
N ALA A 345 -8.15 12.11 -2.34
CA ALA A 345 -8.28 11.15 -3.43
C ALA A 345 -7.62 11.64 -4.73
N PHE A 346 -7.76 12.92 -5.07
CA PHE A 346 -7.08 13.52 -6.22
C PHE A 346 -5.55 13.47 -6.09
N CYS A 347 -5.00 13.83 -4.93
CA CYS A 347 -3.56 13.78 -4.66
C CYS A 347 -2.99 12.35 -4.72
N PHE A 348 -3.79 11.34 -4.37
CA PHE A 348 -3.47 9.93 -4.53
C PHE A 348 -3.80 9.37 -5.92
N GLN A 349 -4.26 10.20 -6.87
CA GLN A 349 -4.72 9.81 -8.21
C GLN A 349 -5.82 8.75 -8.20
N ARG A 350 -6.70 8.80 -7.22
CA ARG A 350 -7.87 7.93 -7.04
C ARG A 350 -9.17 8.57 -7.51
N LEU A 351 -9.12 9.81 -7.99
CA LEU A 351 -10.28 10.58 -8.42
C LEU A 351 -10.08 11.08 -9.84
N SER A 352 -11.00 10.73 -10.75
CA SER A 352 -11.13 11.38 -12.05
C SER A 352 -11.84 12.70 -11.87
N THR A 353 -11.24 13.80 -12.33
CA THR A 353 -11.86 15.13 -12.20
C THR A 353 -13.14 15.22 -13.02
N ALA A 354 -13.18 14.59 -14.20
CA ALA A 354 -14.35 14.54 -15.07
C ALA A 354 -15.55 13.87 -14.38
N GLU A 355 -15.31 12.73 -13.72
CA GLU A 355 -16.34 12.00 -12.98
C GLU A 355 -16.80 12.77 -11.75
N ALA A 356 -15.86 13.34 -10.99
CA ALA A 356 -16.16 14.09 -9.79
C ALA A 356 -16.95 15.39 -10.08
N PHE A 357 -16.69 16.07 -11.21
CA PHE A 357 -17.53 17.19 -11.65
C PHE A 357 -18.95 16.75 -12.00
N ARG A 358 -19.11 15.62 -12.70
CA ARG A 358 -20.43 15.06 -13.04
C ARG A 358 -21.21 14.62 -11.81
N ALA A 359 -20.54 14.06 -10.81
CA ALA A 359 -21.13 13.65 -9.53
C ALA A 359 -21.43 14.85 -8.61
N GLY A 360 -20.81 16.01 -8.85
CA GLY A 360 -20.96 17.21 -8.03
C GLY A 360 -20.05 17.24 -6.79
N ASP A 361 -19.10 16.32 -6.70
CA ASP A 361 -18.08 16.24 -5.63
C ASP A 361 -17.06 17.37 -5.70
N ILE A 362 -16.88 17.92 -6.90
CA ILE A 362 -16.04 19.08 -7.18
C ILE A 362 -16.87 20.12 -7.92
N ARG A 363 -16.68 21.40 -7.55
CA ARG A 363 -17.32 22.55 -8.22
C ARG A 363 -16.25 23.51 -8.72
N TRP A 364 -16.44 24.03 -9.93
CA TRP A 364 -15.53 25.00 -10.54
C TRP A 364 -16.06 26.42 -10.40
N GLN A 365 -15.18 27.35 -10.08
CA GLN A 365 -15.42 28.78 -10.10
C GLN A 365 -14.26 29.50 -10.80
N GLY A 366 -14.45 29.88 -12.05
CA GLY A 366 -13.47 30.63 -12.85
C GLY A 366 -14.01 30.98 -14.23
N PRO A 367 -13.34 31.85 -15.01
CA PRO A 367 -13.63 32.04 -16.42
C PRO A 367 -13.61 30.72 -17.19
N GLY A 368 -14.58 30.55 -18.10
CA GLY A 368 -14.63 29.42 -19.03
C GLY A 368 -15.17 28.12 -18.42
N ALA A 369 -15.02 27.04 -19.19
CA ALA A 369 -15.42 25.70 -18.75
C ALA A 369 -14.46 25.20 -17.66
N ALA A 370 -14.98 24.37 -16.76
CA ALA A 370 -14.14 23.65 -15.80
C ALA A 370 -13.03 22.88 -16.54
N PRO A 371 -11.86 22.67 -15.92
CA PRO A 371 -10.84 21.75 -16.43
C PRO A 371 -11.34 20.30 -16.26
N ALA A 372 -12.45 19.96 -16.91
CA ALA A 372 -13.15 18.70 -16.79
C ALA A 372 -12.45 17.57 -17.58
N ALA A 373 -11.29 17.83 -18.20
CA ALA A 373 -10.67 16.95 -19.19
C ALA A 373 -9.21 16.59 -18.91
N SER A 374 -8.60 17.00 -17.80
CA SER A 374 -7.14 16.94 -17.68
C SER A 374 -6.56 15.76 -16.90
N ILE A 375 -7.31 15.12 -15.98
CA ILE A 375 -6.71 14.14 -15.05
C ILE A 375 -7.66 12.97 -14.76
N ASP A 376 -7.26 11.79 -15.20
CA ASP A 376 -7.92 10.52 -14.92
C ASP A 376 -7.37 9.88 -13.64
N ALA A 377 -8.24 9.13 -12.95
CA ALA A 377 -7.80 8.25 -11.88
C ALA A 377 -6.83 7.19 -12.45
N ALA A 378 -5.77 6.91 -11.71
CA ALA A 378 -4.84 5.86 -12.06
C ALA A 378 -5.41 4.48 -11.68
N PRO A 379 -5.28 3.47 -12.56
CA PRO A 379 -5.57 2.10 -12.18
C PRO A 379 -4.55 1.64 -11.13
N TRP A 380 -5.04 1.18 -9.98
CA TRP A 380 -4.18 0.69 -8.91
C TRP A 380 -4.05 -0.84 -8.96
N ARG A 381 -2.89 -1.35 -8.54
CA ARG A 381 -2.61 -2.78 -8.36
C ARG A 381 -2.09 -3.01 -6.95
N TYR A 382 -2.69 -3.97 -6.25
CA TYR A 382 -2.31 -4.27 -4.90
C TYR A 382 -1.13 -5.24 -4.85
N CYS A 383 -0.07 -4.86 -4.15
CA CYS A 383 1.08 -5.72 -3.84
C CYS A 383 1.12 -5.97 -2.34
N GLN A 384 0.50 -7.06 -1.87
CA GLN A 384 0.46 -7.44 -0.45
C GLN A 384 1.84 -7.37 0.21
N ALA A 385 2.93 -7.70 -0.50
CA ALA A 385 4.31 -7.67 0.01
C ALA A 385 4.77 -6.30 0.55
N ASP A 386 4.12 -5.22 0.13
CA ASP A 386 4.40 -3.89 0.66
C ASP A 386 3.81 -3.68 2.06
N TYR A 387 2.91 -4.54 2.51
CA TYR A 387 1.81 -4.13 3.39
C TYR A 387 1.48 -5.07 4.52
N ILE A 388 1.80 -6.37 4.38
CA ILE A 388 1.34 -7.39 5.34
C ILE A 388 2.00 -7.12 6.64
#